data_AF-K2C167-F1
#
_entry.id   AF-K2C167-F1
#
_cell.length_a   1.000
_cell.length_b   1.000
_cell.length_c   1.000
_cell.angle_alpha   90.00
_cell.angle_beta   90.00
_cell.angle_gamma   90.00
#
_symmetry.space_group_name_H-M   'P 1'
#
loop_
_entity.id
_entity.type
_entity.pdbx_description
1 polymer ?
#
loop_
_entity_poly.entity_id
_entity_poly.type
_entity_poly.pdbx_seq_one_letter_code
_entity_poly.pdbx_strand_id
1 'polypeptide(L)'
;MSKKNLIQRLLSWLRLLPFILVVIISVPIVGMTWSEVGKLIGIRPVPVPVVGTGSMYPSLFWAKTEGGPEDETQQGISEYRTTPHLYRSFAGITLFGQTYLKKTLNYGDIVAFKNSATVKILATENKDTNSGFIKRIIGIPGDTIELRDGFVYINDTLLDEPYLVSPRSTYGGTSLADCSKLTIPSHQYFVMGDNRKVSSDSRFELGLVAEDDITYFLSLSDQSLYRSLWRDTSLDASLLGQPTLVASQFLELLNQARKNRGLSSLTLKSKLVQSATLRADDSLTMQQAMQKAGYTNIVLGEFIARGAYSATELLENLLYQPGTAKQVLSPDYTDLGISTLNLNVAGCPRQIIVGHLGGYLPASYDPGTISSWRGLADNLRSTLPSWENAVDYANIDQIKLRELLTILRRRLTLAEEILGTMERREWFSDSQETRIKADNTDATLADNLAKELNQE
;
A
#
# COMPACT_ATOMS: atom_id res chain seq x y z
N MET A 1 21.56 56.05 8.21
CA MET A 1 22.48 55.61 7.12
C MET A 1 23.44 56.76 6.78
N SER A 2 24.75 56.57 6.96
CA SER A 2 25.75 57.64 6.73
C SER A 2 25.82 58.02 5.24
N LYS A 3 25.91 59.32 4.93
CA LYS A 3 26.08 59.86 3.57
C LYS A 3 27.24 59.20 2.80
N LYS A 4 28.27 58.71 3.52
CA LYS A 4 29.41 57.98 2.93
C LYS A 4 29.02 56.63 2.29
N ASN A 5 28.07 55.88 2.89
CA ASN A 5 27.60 54.61 2.33
C ASN A 5 26.70 54.79 1.09
N LEU A 6 26.00 55.92 1.00
CA LEU A 6 25.17 56.25 -0.16
C LEU A 6 26.06 56.59 -1.37
N ILE A 7 27.12 57.38 -1.15
CA ILE A 7 28.07 57.79 -2.19
C ILE A 7 28.91 56.61 -2.68
N GLN A 8 29.34 55.69 -1.81
CA GLN A 8 30.03 54.47 -2.23
C GLN A 8 29.14 53.53 -3.06
N ARG A 9 27.85 53.40 -2.71
CA ARG A 9 26.89 52.66 -3.53
C ARG A 9 26.66 53.33 -4.89
N LEU A 10 26.49 54.65 -4.92
CA LEU A 10 26.36 55.41 -6.17
C LEU A 10 27.59 55.27 -7.09
N LEU A 11 28.79 55.30 -6.52
CA LEU A 11 30.05 55.09 -7.24
C LEU A 11 30.21 53.65 -7.74
N SER A 12 29.69 52.64 -7.04
CA SER A 12 29.71 51.25 -7.53
C SER A 12 28.73 51.04 -8.69
N TRP A 13 27.57 51.70 -8.68
CA TRP A 13 26.61 51.70 -9.78
C TRP A 13 27.15 52.43 -11.02
N LEU A 14 27.84 53.56 -10.83
CA LEU A 14 28.52 54.30 -11.91
C LEU A 14 29.63 53.49 -12.61
N ARG A 15 30.27 52.54 -11.91
CA ARG A 15 31.26 51.63 -12.51
C ARG A 15 30.65 50.53 -13.38
N LEU A 16 29.36 50.21 -13.19
CA LEU A 16 28.63 49.21 -13.98
C LEU A 16 27.97 49.81 -15.24
N LEU A 17 27.81 51.14 -15.29
CA LEU A 17 27.17 51.87 -16.39
C LEU A 17 27.79 51.63 -17.79
N PRO A 18 29.12 51.70 -17.99
CA PRO A 18 29.73 51.37 -19.29
C PRO A 18 29.54 49.89 -19.66
N PHE A 19 29.42 49.00 -18.67
CA PHE A 19 29.22 47.57 -18.90
C PHE A 19 27.77 47.25 -19.27
N ILE A 20 26.80 47.90 -18.62
CA ILE A 20 25.39 47.87 -19.03
C ILE A 20 25.26 48.36 -20.47
N LEU A 21 25.98 49.40 -20.86
CA LEU A 21 26.04 49.87 -22.25
C LEU A 21 26.66 48.85 -23.21
N VAL A 22 27.77 48.18 -22.86
CA VAL A 22 28.40 47.14 -23.70
C VAL A 22 27.50 45.91 -23.86
N VAL A 23 26.82 45.48 -22.79
CA VAL A 23 25.81 44.41 -22.87
C VAL A 23 24.61 44.88 -23.70
N ILE A 24 24.19 46.15 -23.57
CA ILE A 24 23.09 46.70 -24.36
C ILE A 24 23.41 46.79 -25.85
N ILE A 25 24.64 47.15 -26.18
CA ILE A 25 25.11 47.32 -27.56
C ILE A 25 25.46 45.97 -28.21
N SER A 26 25.87 44.95 -27.45
CA SER A 26 26.34 43.68 -28.00
C SER A 26 25.23 42.66 -28.31
N VAL A 27 24.05 42.74 -27.69
CA VAL A 27 22.92 41.84 -27.97
C VAL A 27 22.44 41.91 -29.44
N PRO A 28 22.31 43.09 -30.06
CA PRO A 28 22.05 43.20 -31.50
C PRO A 28 23.14 42.59 -32.40
N ILE A 29 24.41 42.59 -31.96
CA ILE A 29 25.56 42.12 -32.75
C ILE A 29 25.53 40.60 -32.94
N VAL A 30 24.89 39.85 -32.02
CA VAL A 30 24.75 38.39 -32.08
C VAL A 30 23.40 37.96 -32.68
N GLY A 31 22.57 38.90 -33.15
CA GLY A 31 21.27 38.63 -33.78
C GLY A 31 20.20 38.07 -32.83
N MET A 32 20.45 38.04 -31.52
CA MET A 32 19.48 37.58 -30.52
C MET A 32 18.65 38.74 -29.99
N THR A 33 17.36 38.52 -29.75
CA THR A 33 16.53 39.51 -29.06
C THR A 33 16.82 39.51 -27.56
N TRP A 34 16.52 40.63 -26.89
CA TRP A 34 16.54 40.70 -25.41
C TRP A 34 15.73 39.62 -24.72
N SER A 35 14.65 39.16 -25.37
CA SER A 35 13.86 38.04 -24.88
C SER A 35 14.66 36.73 -24.88
N GLU A 36 15.37 36.43 -25.97
CA GLU A 36 16.18 35.21 -26.09
C GLU A 36 17.40 35.23 -25.18
N VAL A 37 18.06 36.39 -25.03
CA VAL A 37 19.14 36.55 -24.05
C VAL A 37 18.61 36.34 -22.63
N GLY A 38 17.43 36.90 -22.31
CA GLY A 38 16.79 36.72 -21.01
C GLY A 38 16.46 35.26 -20.69
N LYS A 39 16.06 34.46 -21.67
CA LYS A 39 15.87 33.00 -21.52
C LYS A 39 17.21 32.28 -21.28
N LEU A 40 18.25 32.65 -22.04
CA LEU A 40 19.57 32.02 -21.96
C LEU A 40 20.24 32.20 -20.60
N ILE A 41 20.08 33.38 -19.99
CA ILE A 41 20.69 33.74 -18.70
C ILE A 41 19.74 33.56 -17.49
N GLY A 42 18.60 32.89 -17.67
CA GLY A 42 17.72 32.52 -16.55
C GLY A 42 16.92 33.67 -15.91
N ILE A 43 16.69 34.76 -16.66
CA ILE A 43 15.83 35.88 -16.27
C ILE A 43 14.38 35.67 -16.71
N ARG A 44 14.17 34.96 -17.82
CA ARG A 44 12.83 34.57 -18.31
C ARG A 44 12.65 33.05 -18.23
N PRO A 45 11.49 32.56 -17.79
CA PRO A 45 11.24 31.14 -17.75
C PRO A 45 11.00 30.58 -19.16
N VAL A 46 11.31 29.31 -19.36
CA VAL A 46 11.10 28.57 -20.60
C VAL A 46 10.31 27.29 -20.33
N PRO A 47 9.50 26.84 -21.29
CA PRO A 47 8.85 25.54 -21.17
C PRO A 47 9.91 24.43 -21.16
N VAL A 48 9.93 23.60 -20.12
CA VAL A 48 10.89 22.49 -19.99
C VAL A 48 10.16 21.15 -20.17
N PRO A 49 10.49 20.37 -21.22
CA PRO A 49 10.00 19.01 -21.33
C PRO A 49 10.71 18.15 -20.27
N VAL A 50 9.96 17.74 -19.26
CA VAL A 50 10.43 16.86 -18.17
C VAL A 50 9.61 15.59 -18.17
N VAL A 51 10.10 14.50 -17.58
CA VAL A 51 9.29 13.31 -17.22
C VAL A 51 9.04 13.27 -15.71
N GLY A 52 8.05 12.49 -15.27
CA GLY A 52 7.68 12.41 -13.86
C GLY A 52 6.87 13.57 -13.26
N THR A 53 6.06 14.33 -14.02
CA THR A 53 5.14 15.34 -13.43
C THR A 53 4.13 14.73 -12.46
N GLY A 54 3.73 13.48 -12.63
CA GLY A 54 2.86 12.78 -11.67
C GLY A 54 3.47 12.69 -10.27
N SER A 55 4.80 12.57 -10.17
CA SER A 55 5.53 12.61 -8.89
C SER A 55 5.53 13.99 -8.22
N MET A 56 5.17 15.05 -8.96
CA MET A 56 5.08 16.41 -8.42
C MET A 56 3.68 16.77 -7.94
N TYR A 57 2.65 15.96 -8.17
CA TYR A 57 1.31 16.21 -7.63
C TYR A 57 1.36 16.45 -6.10
N PRO A 58 0.67 17.47 -5.55
CA PRO A 58 -0.27 18.39 -6.19
C PRO A 58 0.39 19.55 -6.97
N SER A 59 1.70 19.76 -6.84
CA SER A 59 2.42 20.73 -7.66
C SER A 59 2.44 20.30 -9.14
N LEU A 60 2.35 21.27 -10.05
CA LEU A 60 2.44 21.04 -11.50
C LEU A 60 1.32 20.16 -12.14
N PHE A 61 0.22 19.86 -11.43
CA PHE A 61 -0.92 19.07 -11.94
C PHE A 61 -2.26 19.81 -11.83
N TRP A 62 -3.26 19.46 -12.66
CA TRP A 62 -4.49 20.25 -12.85
C TRP A 62 -5.83 19.52 -12.67
N ALA A 63 -5.98 18.52 -11.79
CA ALA A 63 -7.33 18.17 -11.31
C ALA A 63 -7.30 17.50 -9.93
N LYS A 64 -8.20 17.92 -9.02
CA LYS A 64 -8.41 17.28 -7.70
C LYS A 64 -8.99 15.86 -7.80
N THR A 65 -9.62 15.54 -8.93
CA THR A 65 -10.37 14.29 -9.17
C THR A 65 -9.57 13.24 -9.93
N GLU A 66 -8.39 13.59 -10.43
CA GLU A 66 -7.57 12.75 -11.29
C GLU A 66 -6.19 12.58 -10.63
N GLY A 67 -6.12 11.86 -9.50
CA GLY A 67 -4.84 11.30 -9.08
C GLY A 67 -4.19 10.70 -10.33
N GLY A 68 -3.06 11.27 -10.76
CA GLY A 68 -2.60 11.15 -12.15
C GLY A 68 -2.57 9.71 -12.65
N PRO A 69 -2.75 9.47 -13.96
CA PRO A 69 -2.88 8.12 -14.48
C PRO A 69 -1.66 7.27 -14.09
N GLU A 70 -1.93 6.05 -13.62
CA GLU A 70 -0.92 4.97 -13.52
C GLU A 70 -0.43 4.52 -14.91
N ASP A 71 -1.19 4.87 -15.95
CA ASP A 71 -0.89 4.61 -17.35
C ASP A 71 0.07 5.68 -17.91
N GLU A 72 1.32 5.27 -18.08
CA GLU A 72 2.40 6.07 -18.69
C GLU A 72 2.49 5.92 -20.21
N THR A 73 1.42 5.48 -20.88
CA THR A 73 1.35 5.52 -22.35
C THR A 73 1.47 6.95 -22.86
N GLN A 74 2.06 7.12 -24.05
CA GLN A 74 2.26 8.45 -24.66
C GLN A 74 0.96 9.26 -24.77
N GLN A 75 -0.19 8.60 -24.91
CA GLN A 75 -1.49 9.24 -25.05
C GLN A 75 -1.95 9.88 -23.73
N GLY A 76 -1.89 9.14 -22.60
CA GLY A 76 -2.16 9.70 -21.27
C GLY A 76 -1.16 10.77 -20.84
N ILE A 77 0.12 10.64 -21.24
CA ILE A 77 1.15 11.67 -20.97
C ILE A 77 0.83 13.01 -21.65
N SER A 78 0.21 13.00 -22.84
CA SER A 78 -0.03 14.20 -23.65
C SER A 78 -1.24 15.03 -23.20
N GLU A 79 -2.26 14.38 -22.64
CA GLU A 79 -3.54 15.01 -22.32
C GLU A 79 -3.48 15.77 -20.98
N TYR A 80 -2.64 15.32 -20.03
CA TYR A 80 -2.65 15.80 -18.65
C TYR A 80 -1.46 16.68 -18.20
N ARG A 81 -0.47 16.97 -19.05
CA ARG A 81 0.69 17.81 -18.65
C ARG A 81 0.51 19.29 -18.96
N THR A 82 0.80 20.14 -17.97
CA THR A 82 1.34 21.47 -18.26
C THR A 82 2.85 21.34 -18.43
N THR A 83 3.41 21.92 -19.49
CA THR A 83 4.87 22.05 -19.60
C THR A 83 5.31 23.12 -18.60
N PRO A 84 6.02 22.77 -17.51
CA PRO A 84 6.38 23.74 -16.49
C PRO A 84 7.30 24.80 -17.09
N HIS A 85 7.07 26.04 -16.71
CA HIS A 85 7.90 27.17 -17.11
C HIS A 85 8.95 27.39 -16.03
N LEU A 86 10.17 26.95 -16.30
CA LEU A 86 11.30 27.00 -15.36
C LEU A 86 12.36 27.98 -15.85
N TYR A 87 13.12 28.55 -14.92
CA TYR A 87 14.28 29.38 -15.24
C TYR A 87 15.49 28.49 -15.49
N ARG A 88 16.26 28.80 -16.53
CA ARG A 88 17.52 28.12 -16.80
C ARG A 88 18.54 28.40 -15.69
N SER A 89 19.19 27.36 -15.19
CA SER A 89 20.34 27.50 -14.30
C SER A 89 21.47 28.21 -15.04
N PHE A 90 21.99 29.27 -14.44
CA PHE A 90 22.99 30.14 -15.05
C PHE A 90 24.21 30.21 -14.12
N ALA A 91 25.38 29.84 -14.65
CA ALA A 91 26.65 29.82 -13.92
C ALA A 91 27.07 31.20 -13.38
N GLY A 92 26.38 32.26 -13.80
CA GLY A 92 26.73 33.64 -13.48
C GLY A 92 27.77 34.19 -14.44
N ILE A 93 28.08 35.47 -14.27
CA ILE A 93 29.13 36.17 -15.00
C ILE A 93 30.26 36.44 -14.02
N THR A 94 31.42 35.81 -14.24
CA THR A 94 32.61 36.03 -13.41
C THR A 94 33.40 37.22 -13.93
N LEU A 95 33.51 38.27 -13.11
CA LEU A 95 34.27 39.49 -13.40
C LEU A 95 35.15 39.82 -12.20
N PHE A 96 36.45 40.04 -12.44
CA PHE A 96 37.41 40.41 -11.39
C PHE A 96 37.44 39.44 -10.20
N GLY A 97 37.30 38.14 -10.47
CA GLY A 97 37.30 37.09 -9.44
C GLY A 97 36.00 36.98 -8.64
N GLN A 98 34.95 37.73 -8.99
CA GLN A 98 33.63 37.66 -8.37
C GLN A 98 32.57 37.23 -9.38
N THR A 99 31.71 36.29 -9.00
CA THR A 99 30.61 35.80 -9.86
C THR A 99 29.32 36.54 -9.54
N TYR A 100 28.73 37.17 -10.56
CA TYR A 100 27.47 37.90 -10.48
C TYR A 100 26.33 37.13 -11.14
N LEU A 101 25.09 37.40 -10.74
CA LEU A 101 23.87 36.83 -11.35
C LEU A 101 23.73 35.30 -11.26
N LYS A 102 24.65 34.58 -10.60
CA LYS A 102 24.46 33.17 -10.25
C LYS A 102 23.32 33.09 -9.23
N LYS A 103 22.22 32.44 -9.60
CA LYS A 103 21.14 32.16 -8.66
C LYS A 103 21.53 30.97 -7.79
N THR A 104 21.29 31.10 -6.49
CA THR A 104 21.49 30.04 -5.52
C THR A 104 20.21 29.23 -5.40
N LEU A 105 20.32 27.90 -5.43
CA LEU A 105 19.21 27.00 -5.20
C LEU A 105 18.93 26.89 -3.69
N ASN A 106 17.66 26.94 -3.31
CA ASN A 106 17.25 26.94 -1.90
C ASN A 106 16.22 25.82 -1.64
N TYR A 107 15.91 25.61 -0.37
CA TYR A 107 14.82 24.72 0.04
C TYR A 107 13.52 25.03 -0.68
N GLY A 108 12.83 23.97 -1.09
CA GLY A 108 11.54 24.07 -1.74
C GLY A 108 11.60 24.51 -3.19
N ASP A 109 12.76 24.85 -3.74
CA ASP A 109 12.89 25.07 -5.18
C ASP A 109 12.58 23.77 -5.94
N ILE A 110 11.81 23.87 -7.02
CA ILE A 110 11.58 22.77 -7.94
C ILE A 110 12.69 22.80 -8.98
N VAL A 111 13.39 21.69 -9.19
CA VAL A 111 14.52 21.58 -10.11
C VAL A 111 14.28 20.53 -11.17
N ALA A 112 14.79 20.81 -12.38
CA ALA A 112 14.89 19.84 -13.46
C ALA A 112 16.34 19.54 -13.80
N PHE A 113 16.67 18.26 -13.89
CA PHE A 113 18.03 17.76 -14.05
C PHE A 113 18.04 16.45 -14.83
N LYS A 114 19.22 16.09 -15.33
CA LYS A 114 19.45 14.83 -16.02
C LYS A 114 20.87 14.38 -15.75
N ASN A 115 21.04 13.14 -15.32
CA ASN A 115 22.34 12.54 -15.07
C ASN A 115 22.33 11.03 -15.37
N SER A 116 23.44 10.36 -15.08
CA SER A 116 23.59 8.92 -15.34
C SER A 116 22.57 8.08 -14.56
N ALA A 117 22.21 8.48 -13.34
CA ALA A 117 21.20 7.79 -12.54
C ALA A 117 19.80 7.91 -13.16
N THR A 118 19.39 9.11 -13.58
CA THR A 118 18.09 9.29 -14.26
C THR A 118 18.01 8.49 -15.56
N VAL A 119 19.10 8.45 -16.34
CA VAL A 119 19.17 7.65 -17.57
C VAL A 119 18.99 6.16 -17.28
N LYS A 120 19.66 5.65 -16.22
CA LYS A 120 19.57 4.25 -15.83
C LYS A 120 18.15 3.89 -15.36
N ILE A 121 17.53 4.71 -14.52
CA ILE A 121 16.16 4.49 -14.04
C ILE A 121 15.18 4.43 -15.22
N LEU A 122 15.25 5.42 -16.13
CA LEU A 122 14.37 5.45 -17.31
C LEU A 122 14.59 4.24 -18.23
N ALA A 123 15.83 3.80 -18.41
CA ALA A 123 16.13 2.59 -19.18
C ALA A 123 15.53 1.34 -18.55
N THR A 124 15.61 1.18 -17.22
CA THR A 124 14.99 0.06 -16.49
C THR A 124 13.47 0.08 -16.58
N GLU A 125 12.86 1.26 -16.63
CA GLU A 125 11.42 1.45 -16.77
C GLU A 125 10.94 1.42 -18.24
N ASN A 126 11.82 1.15 -19.21
CA ASN A 126 11.54 1.20 -20.66
C ASN A 126 10.96 2.55 -21.13
N LYS A 127 11.46 3.66 -20.58
CA LYS A 127 11.06 5.05 -20.90
C LYS A 127 12.12 5.77 -21.73
N ASP A 128 11.76 6.93 -22.27
CA ASP A 128 12.69 7.79 -23.02
C ASP A 128 13.84 8.32 -22.15
N THR A 129 15.03 7.75 -22.35
CA THR A 129 16.26 8.12 -21.65
C THR A 129 16.79 9.51 -22.01
N ASN A 130 16.20 10.17 -23.02
CA ASN A 130 16.56 11.56 -23.33
C ASN A 130 15.95 12.56 -22.37
N SER A 131 14.87 12.17 -21.68
CA SER A 131 14.15 13.01 -20.76
C SER A 131 14.88 13.20 -19.41
N GLY A 132 14.64 14.35 -18.77
CA GLY A 132 15.15 14.69 -17.43
C GLY A 132 14.08 14.53 -16.35
N PHE A 133 14.53 14.47 -15.09
CA PHE A 133 13.64 14.40 -13.92
C PHE A 133 13.28 15.81 -13.45
N ILE A 134 12.12 15.93 -12.80
CA ILE A 134 11.72 17.10 -12.03
C ILE A 134 11.41 16.68 -10.58
N LYS A 135 11.99 17.40 -9.61
CA LYS A 135 11.86 17.13 -8.16
C LYS A 135 11.96 18.44 -7.37
N ARG A 136 11.58 18.43 -6.10
CA ARG A 136 11.77 19.53 -5.15
C ARG A 136 13.03 19.32 -4.32
N ILE A 137 13.80 20.39 -4.08
CA ILE A 137 14.92 20.38 -3.14
C ILE A 137 14.38 20.30 -1.71
N ILE A 138 14.77 19.24 -1.00
CA ILE A 138 14.42 18.98 0.39
C ILE A 138 15.59 19.23 1.33
N GLY A 139 16.82 18.96 0.88
CA GLY A 139 18.03 19.25 1.63
C GLY A 139 19.10 19.89 0.76
N ILE A 140 19.85 20.82 1.36
CA ILE A 140 20.92 21.60 0.71
C ILE A 140 22.30 21.25 1.31
N PRO A 141 23.41 21.67 0.68
CA PRO A 141 24.75 21.41 1.22
C PRO A 141 24.91 21.77 2.70
N GLY A 142 25.43 20.82 3.48
CA GLY A 142 25.66 20.96 4.92
C GLY A 142 24.53 20.44 5.81
N ASP A 143 23.34 20.19 5.26
CA ASP A 143 22.24 19.63 6.04
C ASP A 143 22.48 18.19 6.44
N THR A 144 21.92 17.81 7.57
CA THR A 144 21.68 16.40 7.90
C THR A 144 20.20 16.09 7.75
N ILE A 145 19.87 15.19 6.82
CA ILE A 145 18.50 14.70 6.61
C ILE A 145 18.29 13.37 7.34
N GLU A 146 17.11 13.22 7.94
CA GLU A 146 16.63 11.97 8.54
C GLU A 146 15.17 11.78 8.19
N LEU A 147 14.79 10.55 7.83
CA LEU A 147 13.39 10.17 7.60
C LEU A 147 12.90 9.39 8.79
N ARG A 148 11.84 9.85 9.46
CA ARG A 148 11.35 9.19 10.66
C ARG A 148 9.85 9.30 10.75
N ASP A 149 9.20 8.17 11.00
CA ASP A 149 7.77 8.09 11.24
C ASP A 149 6.89 8.67 10.11
N GLY A 150 7.36 8.59 8.86
CA GLY A 150 6.65 9.16 7.70
C GLY A 150 6.94 10.64 7.42
N PHE A 151 7.84 11.27 8.19
CA PHE A 151 8.20 12.68 8.09
C PHE A 151 9.68 12.91 7.77
N VAL A 152 9.99 14.07 7.23
CA VAL A 152 11.36 14.54 6.99
C VAL A 152 11.83 15.41 8.16
N TYR A 153 13.05 15.16 8.62
CA TYR A 153 13.76 16.00 9.58
C TYR A 153 15.01 16.56 8.92
N ILE A 154 15.22 17.87 9.07
CA ILE A 154 16.43 18.57 8.65
C ILE A 154 17.10 19.11 9.91
N ASN A 155 18.34 18.70 10.15
CA ASN A 155 19.10 19.09 11.33
C ASN A 155 18.29 18.89 12.63
N ASP A 156 17.72 17.68 12.78
CA ASP A 156 16.86 17.24 13.90
C ASP A 156 15.52 18.00 14.06
N THR A 157 15.18 18.89 13.12
CA THR A 157 13.92 19.65 13.13
C THR A 157 12.95 19.11 12.10
N LEU A 158 11.68 18.90 12.50
CA LEU A 158 10.61 18.48 11.59
C LEU A 158 10.44 19.52 10.47
N LEU A 159 10.50 19.08 9.22
CA LEU A 159 10.33 19.95 8.05
C LEU A 159 8.84 20.26 7.84
N ASP A 160 8.52 21.53 7.60
CA ASP A 160 7.18 21.95 7.18
C ASP A 160 7.00 21.69 5.68
N GLU A 161 6.09 20.77 5.34
CA GLU A 161 5.89 20.27 3.97
C GLU A 161 4.43 20.44 3.52
N PRO A 162 3.95 21.69 3.29
CA PRO A 162 2.57 21.96 2.90
C PRO A 162 2.28 21.54 1.44
N TYR A 163 3.32 21.32 0.65
CA TYR A 163 3.23 20.90 -0.75
C TYR A 163 3.00 19.39 -0.95
N LEU A 164 2.87 18.59 0.12
CA LEU A 164 2.62 17.15 -0.01
C LEU A 164 1.14 16.83 -0.27
N VAL A 165 0.91 15.67 -0.89
CA VAL A 165 -0.42 15.09 -1.07
C VAL A 165 -1.08 14.76 0.27
N SER A 166 -0.33 14.09 1.14
CA SER A 166 -0.79 13.68 2.46
C SER A 166 0.33 13.82 3.50
N PRO A 167 -0.01 14.11 4.77
CA PRO A 167 0.96 14.05 5.84
C PRO A 167 1.47 12.62 6.01
N ARG A 168 2.62 12.47 6.69
CA ARG A 168 3.16 11.16 7.06
C ARG A 168 3.37 10.17 5.89
N SER A 169 3.72 10.71 4.73
CA SER A 169 3.84 9.95 3.48
C SER A 169 5.28 9.61 3.10
N THR A 170 6.26 9.95 3.94
CA THR A 170 7.68 9.93 3.60
C THR A 170 8.46 8.85 4.34
N TYR A 171 8.74 7.77 3.63
CA TYR A 171 9.50 6.63 4.14
C TYR A 171 10.78 6.45 3.35
N GLY A 172 11.78 5.85 3.99
CA GLY A 172 13.09 5.58 3.42
C GLY A 172 13.09 4.59 2.27
N GLY A 173 14.19 4.62 1.51
CA GLY A 173 14.45 3.77 0.36
C GLY A 173 15.85 3.16 0.39
N THR A 174 16.33 2.72 -0.78
CA THR A 174 17.62 2.02 -0.92
C THR A 174 18.83 2.90 -0.62
N SER A 175 18.77 4.21 -0.87
CA SER A 175 19.87 5.16 -0.59
C SER A 175 19.77 5.86 0.77
N LEU A 176 18.55 6.05 1.29
CA LEU A 176 18.33 6.59 2.62
C LEU A 176 17.22 5.81 3.32
N ALA A 177 17.60 4.87 4.18
CA ALA A 177 16.67 4.10 4.98
C ALA A 177 16.05 4.96 6.10
N ASP A 178 14.88 4.54 6.60
CA ASP A 178 14.27 5.18 7.77
C ASP A 178 15.24 5.20 8.95
N CYS A 179 15.25 6.34 9.65
CA CYS A 179 16.03 6.65 10.85
C CYS A 179 17.55 6.57 10.66
N SER A 180 18.00 6.63 9.40
CA SER A 180 19.39 6.87 9.05
C SER A 180 19.60 8.36 8.82
N LYS A 181 20.75 8.87 9.26
CA LYS A 181 21.15 10.27 9.02
C LYS A 181 22.06 10.34 7.80
N LEU A 182 21.79 11.28 6.91
CA LEU A 182 22.62 11.59 5.76
C LEU A 182 23.01 13.06 5.77
N THR A 183 24.31 13.35 5.89
CA THR A 183 24.82 14.72 5.74
C THR A 183 25.11 15.01 4.28
N ILE A 184 24.53 16.08 3.75
CA ILE A 184 24.62 16.45 2.33
C ILE A 184 25.98 17.13 2.08
N PRO A 185 26.84 16.58 1.20
CA PRO A 185 28.12 17.19 0.87
C PRO A 185 27.98 18.53 0.15
N SER A 186 29.08 19.27 0.05
CA SER A 186 29.17 20.45 -0.81
C SER A 186 28.78 20.12 -2.26
N HIS A 187 28.10 21.06 -2.92
CA HIS A 187 27.65 20.95 -4.32
C HIS A 187 26.68 19.80 -4.63
N GLN A 188 25.97 19.29 -3.62
CA GLN A 188 24.95 18.26 -3.80
C GLN A 188 23.64 18.65 -3.12
N TYR A 189 22.54 18.08 -3.60
CA TYR A 189 21.19 18.32 -3.10
C TYR A 189 20.46 17.00 -2.90
N PHE A 190 19.62 16.94 -1.86
CA PHE A 190 18.66 15.86 -1.67
C PHE A 190 17.31 16.32 -2.21
N VAL A 191 16.77 15.60 -3.19
CA VAL A 191 15.55 15.99 -3.92
C VAL A 191 14.47 14.92 -3.83
N MET A 192 13.21 15.33 -3.73
CA MET A 192 12.06 14.44 -3.62
C MET A 192 10.89 14.90 -4.48
N GLY A 193 10.04 13.96 -4.88
CA GLY A 193 8.73 14.31 -5.43
C GLY A 193 7.77 14.72 -4.32
N ASP A 194 6.81 15.59 -4.65
CA ASP A 194 5.75 16.00 -3.73
C ASP A 194 4.75 14.86 -3.47
N ASN A 195 4.54 14.00 -4.49
CA ASN A 195 3.81 12.75 -4.33
C ASN A 195 4.78 11.64 -3.88
N ARG A 196 5.04 11.63 -2.57
CA ARG A 196 6.06 10.79 -1.92
C ARG A 196 5.92 9.29 -2.21
N LYS A 197 4.70 8.79 -2.39
CA LYS A 197 4.44 7.35 -2.54
C LYS A 197 4.77 6.79 -3.92
N VAL A 198 4.80 7.64 -4.94
CA VAL A 198 5.01 7.23 -6.36
C VAL A 198 6.25 7.88 -6.98
N SER A 199 7.13 8.43 -6.14
CA SER A 199 8.30 9.20 -6.59
C SER A 199 9.58 8.37 -6.50
N SER A 200 10.19 8.09 -7.65
CA SER A 200 11.59 7.66 -7.77
C SER A 200 12.51 8.89 -7.57
N ASP A 201 13.09 9.01 -6.37
CA ASP A 201 13.85 10.20 -5.94
C ASP A 201 15.05 9.86 -5.04
N SER A 202 15.66 10.86 -4.38
CA SER A 202 16.93 10.71 -3.65
C SER A 202 16.92 9.66 -2.53
N ARG A 203 15.74 9.21 -2.10
CA ARG A 203 15.60 8.10 -1.16
C ARG A 203 16.06 6.76 -1.73
N PHE A 204 15.99 6.60 -3.05
CA PHE A 204 16.19 5.33 -3.76
C PHE A 204 17.43 5.42 -4.69
N GLU A 205 17.41 4.75 -5.85
CA GLU A 205 18.56 4.59 -6.75
C GLU A 205 19.09 5.92 -7.32
N LEU A 206 18.30 7.01 -7.23
CA LEU A 206 18.74 8.33 -7.66
C LEU A 206 19.87 8.88 -6.78
N GLY A 207 19.76 8.69 -5.45
CA GLY A 207 20.68 9.30 -4.49
C GLY A 207 20.73 10.83 -4.57
N LEU A 208 21.85 11.40 -4.15
CA LEU A 208 22.08 12.86 -4.18
C LEU A 208 22.28 13.37 -5.61
N VAL A 209 21.83 14.59 -5.87
CA VAL A 209 21.95 15.26 -7.18
C VAL A 209 23.03 16.32 -7.13
N ALA A 210 23.97 16.28 -8.06
CA ALA A 210 25.02 17.29 -8.16
C ALA A 210 24.46 18.64 -8.64
N GLU A 211 24.99 19.74 -8.11
CA GLU A 211 24.60 21.11 -8.50
C GLU A 211 24.71 21.32 -10.02
N ASP A 212 25.75 20.77 -10.65
CA ASP A 212 26.03 20.92 -12.07
C ASP A 212 25.08 20.14 -12.99
N ASP A 213 24.37 19.13 -12.47
CA ASP A 213 23.35 18.39 -13.22
C ASP A 213 22.03 19.19 -13.33
N ILE A 214 21.84 20.21 -12.47
CA ILE A 214 20.62 21.00 -12.39
C ILE A 214 20.61 22.06 -13.48
N THR A 215 19.73 21.86 -14.46
CA THR A 215 19.67 22.68 -15.68
C THR A 215 18.57 23.74 -15.64
N TYR A 216 17.49 23.47 -14.89
CA TYR A 216 16.41 24.43 -14.69
C TYR A 216 15.88 24.39 -13.26
N PHE A 217 15.27 25.49 -12.82
CA PHE A 217 14.65 25.57 -11.51
C PHE A 217 13.44 26.55 -11.51
N LEU A 218 12.56 26.40 -10.53
CA LEU A 218 11.48 27.31 -10.19
C LEU A 218 11.53 27.58 -8.69
N SER A 219 11.78 28.84 -8.34
CA SER A 219 11.98 29.22 -6.95
C SER A 219 10.72 29.02 -6.11
N LEU A 220 10.85 28.73 -4.81
CA LEU A 220 9.69 28.60 -3.92
C LEU A 220 8.81 29.88 -3.90
N SER A 221 9.40 31.06 -4.10
CA SER A 221 8.67 32.32 -4.23
C SER A 221 7.83 32.41 -5.51
N ASP A 222 8.28 31.77 -6.60
CA ASP A 222 7.60 31.80 -7.90
C ASP A 222 6.52 30.71 -8.04
N GLN A 223 6.34 29.87 -7.02
CA GLN A 223 5.36 28.77 -6.99
C GLN A 223 3.96 29.21 -6.51
N SER A 224 3.64 30.51 -6.59
CA SER A 224 2.39 31.08 -6.06
C SER A 224 1.12 30.42 -6.60
N LEU A 225 1.15 29.97 -7.86
CA LEU A 225 0.04 29.27 -8.53
C LEU A 225 -0.36 27.98 -7.80
N TYR A 226 0.58 27.31 -7.12
CA TYR A 226 0.35 26.01 -6.48
C TYR A 226 -0.01 26.11 -5.00
N ARG A 227 0.19 27.27 -4.37
CA ARG A 227 -0.03 27.45 -2.92
C ARG A 227 -1.47 27.21 -2.49
N SER A 228 -2.44 27.42 -3.38
CA SER A 228 -3.85 27.12 -3.12
C SER A 228 -4.14 25.61 -3.04
N LEU A 229 -3.23 24.77 -3.53
CA LEU A 229 -3.32 23.32 -3.49
C LEU A 229 -2.58 22.72 -2.29
N TRP A 230 -1.82 23.54 -1.57
CA TRP A 230 -1.07 23.09 -0.41
C TRP A 230 -2.01 22.74 0.75
N ARG A 231 -1.68 21.66 1.45
CA ARG A 231 -2.42 21.21 2.62
C ARG A 231 -2.07 22.06 3.85
N ASP A 232 -2.98 22.05 4.81
CA ASP A 232 -2.68 22.54 6.15
C ASP A 232 -1.74 21.55 6.87
N THR A 233 -0.66 22.07 7.45
CA THR A 233 0.36 21.31 8.19
C THR A 233 0.26 21.51 9.70
N SER A 234 -0.71 22.30 10.18
CA SER A 234 -0.86 22.67 11.59
C SER A 234 -1.01 21.48 12.54
N LEU A 235 -1.48 20.34 12.04
CA LEU A 235 -1.70 19.11 12.80
C LEU A 235 -0.61 18.05 12.61
N ASP A 236 0.41 18.29 11.78
CA ASP A 236 1.42 17.27 11.46
C ASP A 236 2.17 16.77 12.68
N ALA A 237 2.58 17.69 13.55
CA ALA A 237 3.26 17.35 14.80
C ALA A 237 2.39 16.48 15.73
N SER A 238 1.06 16.60 15.66
CA SER A 238 0.14 15.78 16.48
C SER A 238 0.03 14.33 16.00
N LEU A 239 0.43 14.05 14.74
CA LEU A 239 0.42 12.71 14.17
C LEU A 239 1.65 11.87 14.58
N LEU A 240 2.68 12.50 15.16
CA LEU A 240 3.90 11.83 15.58
C LEU A 240 3.61 10.74 16.62
N GLY A 241 4.04 9.51 16.31
CA GLY A 241 3.85 8.34 17.18
C GLY A 241 2.40 7.83 17.28
N GLN A 242 1.44 8.46 16.61
CA GLN A 242 0.02 8.06 16.66
C GLN A 242 -0.32 7.16 15.48
N PRO A 243 -1.17 6.13 15.63
CA PRO A 243 -1.66 5.38 14.47
C PRO A 243 -2.62 6.24 13.64
N THR A 244 -2.44 6.24 12.31
CA THR A 244 -3.33 6.97 11.38
C THR A 244 -4.54 6.14 10.95
N LEU A 245 -4.50 4.82 11.16
CA LEU A 245 -5.55 3.92 10.73
C LEU A 245 -6.67 3.85 11.77
N VAL A 246 -7.88 4.15 11.33
CA VAL A 246 -9.11 3.88 12.08
C VAL A 246 -9.77 2.63 11.51
N ALA A 247 -9.80 1.54 12.28
CA ALA A 247 -10.28 0.23 11.84
C ALA A 247 -11.73 0.24 11.31
N SER A 248 -12.63 0.98 11.96
CA SER A 248 -14.03 1.11 11.54
C SER A 248 -14.17 1.84 10.20
N GLN A 249 -13.41 2.91 10.00
CA GLN A 249 -13.38 3.65 8.73
C GLN A 249 -12.83 2.77 7.60
N PHE A 250 -11.78 2.00 7.86
CA PHE A 250 -11.25 1.04 6.88
C PHE A 250 -12.28 -0.03 6.52
N LEU A 251 -12.96 -0.62 7.52
CA LEU A 251 -14.04 -1.59 7.28
C LEU A 251 -15.14 -0.99 6.40
N GLU A 252 -15.56 0.23 6.68
CA GLU A 252 -16.60 0.92 5.91
C GLU A 252 -16.19 1.08 4.44
N LEU A 253 -15.01 1.62 4.17
CA LEU A 253 -14.49 1.82 2.82
C LEU A 253 -14.31 0.49 2.07
N LEU A 254 -13.78 -0.54 2.73
CA LEU A 254 -13.62 -1.87 2.15
C LEU A 254 -14.99 -2.49 1.82
N ASN A 255 -15.98 -2.36 2.69
CA ASN A 255 -17.32 -2.87 2.44
C ASN A 255 -18.04 -2.13 1.31
N GLN A 256 -17.80 -0.83 1.15
CA GLN A 256 -18.26 -0.09 -0.04
C GLN A 256 -17.63 -0.66 -1.31
N ALA A 257 -16.31 -0.88 -1.32
CA ALA A 257 -15.60 -1.48 -2.46
C ALA A 257 -16.08 -2.91 -2.79
N ARG A 258 -16.42 -3.71 -1.77
CA ARG A 258 -17.00 -5.05 -1.90
C ARG A 258 -18.41 -5.01 -2.46
N LYS A 259 -19.27 -4.14 -1.92
CA LYS A 259 -20.66 -3.96 -2.38
C LYS A 259 -20.73 -3.56 -3.85
N ASN A 260 -19.84 -2.67 -4.31
CA ASN A 260 -19.76 -2.26 -5.71
C ASN A 260 -19.41 -3.43 -6.66
N ARG A 261 -18.95 -4.55 -6.13
CA ARG A 261 -18.63 -5.79 -6.86
C ARG A 261 -19.62 -6.93 -6.58
N GLY A 262 -20.75 -6.65 -5.92
CA GLY A 262 -21.77 -7.64 -5.57
C GLY A 262 -21.36 -8.62 -4.47
N LEU A 263 -20.33 -8.30 -3.68
CA LEU A 263 -19.83 -9.14 -2.60
C LEU A 263 -20.50 -8.83 -1.26
N SER A 264 -20.55 -9.82 -0.37
CA SER A 264 -21.02 -9.66 1.01
C SER A 264 -20.09 -8.75 1.82
N SER A 265 -20.67 -7.99 2.76
CA SER A 265 -19.90 -7.17 3.70
C SER A 265 -19.12 -8.03 4.69
N LEU A 266 -17.91 -7.60 5.02
CA LEU A 266 -17.14 -8.13 6.14
C LEU A 266 -17.65 -7.55 7.47
N THR A 267 -17.44 -8.30 8.54
CA THR A 267 -17.74 -7.87 9.91
C THR A 267 -16.47 -7.89 10.76
N LEU A 268 -16.22 -6.83 11.54
CA LEU A 268 -15.11 -6.83 12.50
C LEU A 268 -15.34 -7.86 13.62
N LYS A 269 -14.36 -8.73 13.85
CA LYS A 269 -14.35 -9.72 14.93
C LYS A 269 -13.25 -9.39 15.93
N SER A 270 -13.63 -9.22 17.20
CA SER A 270 -12.67 -8.90 18.29
C SER A 270 -11.53 -9.92 18.40
N LYS A 271 -11.83 -11.21 18.25
CA LYS A 271 -10.81 -12.28 18.25
C LYS A 271 -9.81 -12.14 17.08
N LEU A 272 -10.27 -11.77 15.89
CA LEU A 272 -9.35 -11.51 14.78
C LEU A 272 -8.54 -10.22 14.99
N VAL A 273 -9.10 -9.19 15.63
CA VAL A 273 -8.33 -7.99 16.01
C VAL A 273 -7.24 -8.36 17.02
N GLN A 274 -7.56 -9.20 18.01
CA GLN A 274 -6.57 -9.73 18.96
C GLN A 274 -5.49 -10.56 18.24
N SER A 275 -5.90 -11.43 17.31
CA SER A 275 -4.98 -12.21 16.47
C SER A 275 -4.04 -11.31 15.66
N ALA A 276 -4.58 -10.31 14.97
CA ALA A 276 -3.80 -9.34 14.19
C ALA A 276 -2.80 -8.58 15.08
N THR A 277 -3.19 -8.24 16.31
CA THR A 277 -2.31 -7.59 17.28
C THR A 277 -1.15 -8.51 17.71
N LEU A 278 -1.45 -9.78 18.01
CA LEU A 278 -0.43 -10.78 18.36
C LEU A 278 0.52 -11.06 17.19
N ARG A 279 0.02 -11.01 15.95
CA ARG A 279 0.80 -11.24 14.74
C ARG A 279 1.76 -10.09 14.41
N ALA A 280 1.42 -8.87 14.81
CA ALA A 280 2.14 -7.65 14.40
C ALA A 280 3.55 -7.53 14.99
N ASP A 281 3.90 -8.30 16.01
CA ASP A 281 5.27 -8.37 16.56
C ASP A 281 6.21 -9.29 15.73
N ASP A 282 5.69 -9.92 14.67
CA ASP A 282 6.39 -10.86 13.77
C ASP A 282 6.94 -12.13 14.47
N SER A 283 6.58 -12.38 15.73
CA SER A 283 7.03 -13.56 16.49
C SER A 283 6.19 -14.81 16.24
N LEU A 284 4.97 -14.64 15.73
CA LEU A 284 4.00 -15.70 15.47
C LEU A 284 3.64 -15.76 13.98
N THR A 285 3.35 -16.95 13.49
CA THR A 285 2.65 -17.12 12.21
C THR A 285 1.18 -16.71 12.34
N MET A 286 0.51 -16.44 11.21
CA MET A 286 -0.94 -16.16 11.17
C MET A 286 -1.76 -17.19 11.96
N GLN A 287 -1.50 -18.48 11.71
CA GLN A 287 -2.24 -19.58 12.34
C GLN A 287 -2.01 -19.64 13.85
N GLN A 288 -0.77 -19.47 14.30
CA GLN A 288 -0.44 -19.44 15.73
C GLN A 288 -1.12 -18.26 16.43
N ALA A 289 -1.14 -17.08 15.81
CA ALA A 289 -1.82 -15.91 16.35
C ALA A 289 -3.34 -16.11 16.44
N MET A 290 -3.97 -16.67 15.41
CA MET A 290 -5.41 -16.96 15.40
C MET A 290 -5.79 -18.01 16.45
N GLN A 291 -5.00 -19.08 16.56
CA GLN A 291 -5.19 -20.11 17.58
C GLN A 291 -5.08 -19.52 18.99
N LYS A 292 -4.06 -18.69 19.25
CA LYS A 292 -3.85 -18.03 20.54
C LYS A 292 -4.97 -17.04 20.89
N ALA A 293 -5.56 -16.39 19.88
CA ALA A 293 -6.75 -15.54 20.05
C ALA A 293 -8.07 -16.35 20.14
N GLY A 294 -8.02 -17.68 20.02
CA GLY A 294 -9.20 -18.54 20.05
C GLY A 294 -10.15 -18.32 18.87
N TYR A 295 -9.60 -17.94 17.71
CA TYR A 295 -10.33 -17.79 16.44
C TYR A 295 -10.06 -18.98 15.52
N THR A 296 -11.12 -19.55 14.96
CA THR A 296 -11.06 -20.67 14.03
C THR A 296 -12.08 -20.46 12.91
N ASN A 297 -11.66 -20.69 11.67
CA ASN A 297 -12.55 -20.74 10.51
C ASN A 297 -11.90 -21.59 9.40
N ILE A 298 -12.65 -21.90 8.35
CA ILE A 298 -12.20 -22.81 7.28
C ILE A 298 -11.26 -22.11 6.31
N VAL A 299 -11.61 -20.89 5.92
CA VAL A 299 -10.81 -20.06 5.04
C VAL A 299 -10.20 -18.94 5.88
N LEU A 300 -8.87 -18.85 5.85
CA LEU A 300 -8.10 -17.88 6.61
C LEU A 300 -7.22 -17.09 5.65
N GLY A 301 -7.09 -15.79 5.89
CA GLY A 301 -6.22 -14.92 5.10
C GLY A 301 -5.52 -13.88 5.97
N GLU A 302 -4.38 -13.39 5.48
CA GLU A 302 -3.60 -12.32 6.09
C GLU A 302 -3.15 -11.31 5.03
N PHE A 303 -3.25 -10.02 5.34
CA PHE A 303 -2.48 -8.98 4.67
C PHE A 303 -1.68 -8.19 5.70
N ILE A 304 -0.48 -7.77 5.32
CA ILE A 304 0.40 -6.95 6.17
C ILE A 304 0.83 -5.73 5.36
N ALA A 305 0.64 -4.55 5.93
CA ALA A 305 1.20 -3.31 5.42
C ALA A 305 2.23 -2.76 6.42
N ARG A 306 3.38 -2.32 5.92
CA ARG A 306 4.44 -1.71 6.72
C ARG A 306 4.46 -0.21 6.42
N GLY A 307 4.49 0.61 7.45
CA GLY A 307 4.30 2.06 7.35
C GLY A 307 2.96 2.49 7.90
N ALA A 308 2.74 3.81 7.93
CA ALA A 308 1.50 4.38 8.38
C ALA A 308 0.59 4.75 7.22
N TYR A 309 -0.67 4.35 7.37
CA TYR A 309 -1.70 4.55 6.37
C TYR A 309 -2.94 5.12 7.05
N SER A 310 -3.60 6.08 6.40
CA SER A 310 -5.02 6.31 6.69
C SER A 310 -5.86 5.13 6.18
N ALA A 311 -7.13 5.07 6.57
CA ALA A 311 -8.06 4.05 6.06
C ALA A 311 -8.16 4.06 4.53
N THR A 312 -8.23 5.24 3.92
CA THR A 312 -8.29 5.41 2.46
C THR A 312 -7.00 4.92 1.80
N GLU A 313 -5.86 5.38 2.29
CA GLU A 313 -4.55 5.03 1.71
C GLU A 313 -4.27 3.53 1.82
N LEU A 314 -4.65 2.89 2.93
CA LEU A 314 -4.49 1.45 3.08
C LEU A 314 -5.36 0.70 2.06
N LEU A 315 -6.61 1.12 1.87
CA LEU A 315 -7.51 0.49 0.90
C LEU A 315 -6.95 0.63 -0.52
N GLU A 316 -6.56 1.83 -0.92
CA GLU A 316 -5.96 2.09 -2.23
C GLU A 316 -4.72 1.22 -2.45
N ASN A 317 -3.82 1.16 -1.47
CA ASN A 317 -2.62 0.34 -1.55
C ASN A 317 -2.93 -1.16 -1.70
N LEU A 318 -3.90 -1.68 -0.93
CA LEU A 318 -4.31 -3.09 -1.01
C LEU A 318 -5.00 -3.43 -2.34
N LEU A 319 -5.74 -2.49 -2.93
CA LEU A 319 -6.44 -2.70 -4.20
C LEU A 319 -5.53 -2.51 -5.42
N TYR A 320 -4.47 -1.71 -5.30
CA TYR A 320 -3.47 -1.50 -6.35
C TYR A 320 -2.69 -2.79 -6.66
N GLN A 321 -2.31 -3.54 -5.62
CA GLN A 321 -1.56 -4.79 -5.76
C GLN A 321 -2.49 -5.97 -6.10
N PRO A 322 -2.35 -6.64 -7.25
CA PRO A 322 -3.30 -7.67 -7.71
C PRO A 322 -3.49 -8.83 -6.71
N GLY A 323 -2.43 -9.25 -6.03
CA GLY A 323 -2.46 -10.34 -5.06
C GLY A 323 -3.30 -10.02 -3.83
N THR A 324 -3.05 -8.87 -3.20
CA THR A 324 -3.82 -8.43 -2.02
C THR A 324 -5.25 -8.05 -2.41
N ALA A 325 -5.45 -7.45 -3.59
CA ALA A 325 -6.77 -7.11 -4.11
C ALA A 325 -7.65 -8.35 -4.25
N LYS A 326 -7.13 -9.42 -4.87
CA LYS A 326 -7.82 -10.72 -4.99
C LYS A 326 -8.20 -11.29 -3.63
N GLN A 327 -7.35 -11.11 -2.63
CA GLN A 327 -7.57 -11.64 -1.29
C GLN A 327 -8.63 -10.85 -0.53
N VAL A 328 -8.50 -9.52 -0.38
CA VAL A 328 -9.47 -8.71 0.39
C VAL A 328 -10.84 -8.61 -0.28
N LEU A 329 -10.90 -8.86 -1.59
CA LEU A 329 -12.13 -8.95 -2.37
C LEU A 329 -12.59 -10.39 -2.63
N SER A 330 -12.05 -11.39 -1.93
CA SER A 330 -12.58 -12.76 -2.06
C SER A 330 -14.00 -12.85 -1.48
N PRO A 331 -14.94 -13.53 -2.17
CA PRO A 331 -16.28 -13.81 -1.64
C PRO A 331 -16.26 -14.76 -0.45
N ASP A 332 -15.18 -15.51 -0.25
CA ASP A 332 -15.09 -16.55 0.78
C ASP A 332 -15.00 -15.97 2.20
N TYR A 333 -14.56 -14.72 2.33
CA TYR A 333 -14.40 -14.05 3.62
C TYR A 333 -15.67 -13.31 4.04
N THR A 334 -16.01 -13.45 5.32
CA THR A 334 -17.11 -12.74 6.00
C THR A 334 -16.63 -11.93 7.21
N ASP A 335 -15.44 -12.25 7.71
CA ASP A 335 -14.89 -11.73 8.96
C ASP A 335 -13.58 -10.98 8.69
N LEU A 336 -13.39 -9.88 9.40
CA LEU A 336 -12.16 -9.08 9.40
C LEU A 336 -11.71 -8.87 10.85
N GLY A 337 -10.41 -8.90 11.08
CA GLY A 337 -9.78 -8.20 12.19
C GLY A 337 -8.61 -7.42 11.67
N ILE A 338 -8.45 -6.18 12.13
CA ILE A 338 -7.34 -5.35 11.72
C ILE A 338 -6.77 -4.66 12.95
N SER A 339 -5.45 -4.62 13.03
CA SER A 339 -4.74 -3.99 14.15
C SER A 339 -3.53 -3.24 13.63
N THR A 340 -3.17 -2.18 14.36
CA THR A 340 -1.96 -1.40 14.13
C THR A 340 -1.06 -1.53 15.35
N LEU A 341 0.19 -1.91 15.12
CA LEU A 341 1.22 -1.92 16.15
C LEU A 341 2.30 -0.90 15.80
N ASN A 342 2.55 0.02 16.74
CA ASN A 342 3.69 0.92 16.66
C ASN A 342 4.85 0.28 17.43
N LEU A 343 5.92 -0.04 16.70
CA LEU A 343 7.16 -0.59 17.21
C LEU A 343 8.23 0.49 17.24
N ASN A 344 9.19 0.33 18.14
CA ASN A 344 10.43 1.08 18.12
C ASN A 344 11.58 0.10 17.87
N VAL A 345 12.15 0.14 16.66
CA VAL A 345 13.26 -0.73 16.26
C VAL A 345 14.53 0.11 16.24
N ALA A 346 15.40 -0.08 17.24
CA ALA A 346 16.66 0.64 17.38
C ALA A 346 16.52 2.19 17.34
N GLY A 347 15.49 2.74 17.97
CA GLY A 347 15.20 4.18 17.96
C GLY A 347 14.32 4.63 16.79
N CYS A 348 13.95 3.71 15.89
CA CYS A 348 13.14 4.00 14.72
C CYS A 348 11.66 3.61 14.92
N PRO A 349 10.74 4.58 14.96
CA PRO A 349 9.30 4.30 14.97
C PRO A 349 8.90 3.60 13.67
N ARG A 350 8.27 2.43 13.79
CA ARG A 350 7.72 1.66 12.68
C ARG A 350 6.29 1.27 13.00
N GLN A 351 5.38 1.57 12.07
CA GLN A 351 4.02 1.06 12.14
C GLN A 351 3.90 -0.21 11.30
N ILE A 352 3.28 -1.24 11.86
CA ILE A 352 2.85 -2.44 11.14
C ILE A 352 1.34 -2.54 11.27
N ILE A 353 0.67 -2.71 10.14
CA ILE A 353 -0.76 -2.96 10.05
C ILE A 353 -0.94 -4.42 9.65
N VAL A 354 -1.66 -5.18 10.47
CA VAL A 354 -2.02 -6.56 10.17
C VAL A 354 -3.52 -6.64 10.01
N GLY A 355 -3.96 -7.21 8.89
CA GLY A 355 -5.35 -7.57 8.65
C GLY A 355 -5.48 -9.08 8.53
N HIS A 356 -6.33 -9.67 9.36
CA HIS A 356 -6.71 -11.07 9.30
C HIS A 356 -8.13 -11.21 8.80
N LEU A 357 -8.32 -12.13 7.87
CA LEU A 357 -9.57 -12.45 7.21
C LEU A 357 -10.01 -13.85 7.61
N GLY A 358 -11.30 -14.01 7.79
CA GLY A 358 -11.91 -15.29 8.11
C GLY A 358 -13.17 -15.52 7.32
N GLY A 359 -13.38 -16.76 6.90
CA GLY A 359 -14.46 -17.15 6.02
C GLY A 359 -14.89 -18.58 6.26
N TYR A 360 -16.18 -18.83 6.22
CA TYR A 360 -16.74 -20.17 6.25
C TYR A 360 -17.10 -20.59 4.82
N LEU A 361 -16.39 -21.58 4.28
CA LEU A 361 -16.75 -22.22 3.03
C LEU A 361 -17.70 -23.39 3.34
N PRO A 362 -19.00 -23.32 2.97
CA PRO A 362 -19.93 -24.41 3.24
C PRO A 362 -19.46 -25.70 2.57
N ALA A 363 -19.66 -26.83 3.25
CA ALA A 363 -19.31 -28.12 2.70
C ALA A 363 -20.08 -28.36 1.38
N SER A 364 -19.38 -28.97 0.42
CA SER A 364 -19.94 -29.39 -0.86
C SER A 364 -19.86 -30.90 -0.94
N TYR A 365 -21.01 -31.55 -0.81
CA TYR A 365 -21.13 -33.00 -0.89
C TYR A 365 -21.59 -33.41 -2.29
N ASP A 366 -21.02 -34.49 -2.81
CA ASP A 366 -21.45 -35.04 -4.09
C ASP A 366 -22.91 -35.56 -3.97
N PRO A 367 -23.79 -35.27 -4.96
CA PRO A 367 -25.18 -35.72 -4.91
C PRO A 367 -25.35 -37.24 -4.76
N GLY A 368 -24.42 -38.03 -5.30
CA GLY A 368 -24.38 -39.49 -5.17
C GLY A 368 -24.18 -39.94 -3.73
N THR A 369 -23.26 -39.32 -2.99
CA THR A 369 -23.02 -39.59 -1.56
C THR A 369 -24.26 -39.26 -0.73
N ILE A 370 -24.89 -38.11 -0.98
CA ILE A 370 -26.14 -37.75 -0.29
C ILE A 370 -27.23 -38.79 -0.56
N SER A 371 -27.38 -39.22 -1.83
CA SER A 371 -28.34 -40.24 -2.23
C SER A 371 -28.06 -41.60 -1.57
N SER A 372 -26.79 -41.99 -1.47
CA SER A 372 -26.37 -43.25 -0.83
C SER A 372 -26.72 -43.29 0.66
N TRP A 373 -26.40 -42.23 1.41
CA TRP A 373 -26.76 -42.13 2.83
C TRP A 373 -28.27 -42.04 3.05
N ARG A 374 -29.00 -41.34 2.17
CA ARG A 374 -30.46 -41.31 2.21
C ARG A 374 -31.05 -42.70 1.99
N GLY A 375 -30.57 -43.43 0.99
CA GLY A 375 -30.97 -44.81 0.73
C GLY A 375 -30.67 -45.73 1.90
N LEU A 376 -29.52 -45.59 2.57
CA LEU A 376 -29.21 -46.34 3.78
C LEU A 376 -30.22 -46.05 4.90
N ALA A 377 -30.49 -44.77 5.18
CA ALA A 377 -31.45 -44.38 6.22
C ALA A 377 -32.86 -44.90 5.92
N ASP A 378 -33.32 -44.78 4.67
CA ASP A 378 -34.66 -45.24 4.26
C ASP A 378 -34.78 -46.78 4.31
N ASN A 379 -33.73 -47.50 3.91
CA ASN A 379 -33.68 -48.96 4.01
C ASN A 379 -33.70 -49.42 5.48
N LEU A 380 -32.91 -48.78 6.35
CA LEU A 380 -32.90 -49.11 7.78
C LEU A 380 -34.24 -48.77 8.44
N ARG A 381 -34.83 -47.61 8.11
CA ARG A 381 -36.14 -47.19 8.64
C ARG A 381 -37.27 -48.14 8.23
N SER A 382 -37.21 -48.72 7.03
CA SER A 382 -38.21 -49.67 6.54
C SER A 382 -38.00 -51.10 7.06
N THR A 383 -36.76 -51.53 7.29
CA THR A 383 -36.45 -52.91 7.70
C THR A 383 -36.44 -53.10 9.21
N LEU A 384 -36.03 -52.10 9.98
CA LEU A 384 -35.90 -52.19 11.44
C LEU A 384 -37.20 -52.63 12.14
N PRO A 385 -38.41 -52.10 11.80
CA PRO A 385 -39.65 -52.53 12.45
C PRO A 385 -39.95 -54.03 12.28
N SER A 386 -39.55 -54.63 11.16
CA SER A 386 -39.73 -56.06 10.92
C SER A 386 -38.89 -56.91 11.89
N TRP A 387 -37.65 -56.50 12.14
CA TRP A 387 -36.76 -57.16 13.09
C TRP A 387 -37.19 -56.92 14.55
N GLU A 388 -37.74 -55.74 14.84
CA GLU A 388 -38.28 -55.43 16.17
C GLU A 388 -39.49 -56.30 16.52
N ASN A 389 -40.33 -56.61 15.53
CA ASN A 389 -41.45 -57.54 15.70
C ASN A 389 -41.02 -59.01 15.87
N ALA A 390 -39.80 -59.37 15.44
CA ALA A 390 -39.28 -60.74 15.56
C ALA A 390 -38.89 -61.12 17.00
N VAL A 391 -38.90 -60.16 17.94
CA VAL A 391 -38.59 -60.40 19.36
C VAL A 391 -39.55 -61.42 19.99
N ASP A 392 -40.79 -61.49 19.51
CA ASP A 392 -41.80 -62.41 20.02
C ASP A 392 -41.71 -63.83 19.44
N TYR A 393 -40.77 -64.09 18.53
CA TYR A 393 -40.63 -65.41 17.89
C TYR A 393 -39.85 -66.38 18.77
N ALA A 394 -40.49 -67.50 19.12
CA ALA A 394 -39.94 -68.49 20.04
C ALA A 394 -38.78 -69.32 19.45
N ASN A 395 -38.61 -69.30 18.13
CA ASN A 395 -37.64 -70.12 17.39
C ASN A 395 -36.39 -69.36 16.92
N ILE A 396 -36.19 -68.12 17.37
CA ILE A 396 -35.05 -67.28 16.98
C ILE A 396 -34.07 -67.12 18.15
N ASP A 397 -32.75 -67.12 17.88
CA ASP A 397 -31.73 -66.75 18.87
C ASP A 397 -31.90 -65.29 19.34
N GLN A 398 -32.45 -65.15 20.55
CA GLN A 398 -32.76 -63.87 21.19
C GLN A 398 -31.52 -63.05 21.59
N ILE A 399 -30.32 -63.65 21.65
CA ILE A 399 -29.07 -62.93 21.92
C ILE A 399 -28.62 -62.26 20.62
N LYS A 400 -28.53 -63.03 19.53
CA LYS A 400 -28.16 -62.53 18.21
C LYS A 400 -29.13 -61.46 17.70
N LEU A 401 -30.44 -61.65 17.91
CA LEU A 401 -31.46 -60.67 17.52
C LEU A 401 -31.27 -59.33 18.25
N ARG A 402 -30.98 -59.35 19.56
CA ARG A 402 -30.72 -58.13 20.34
C ARG A 402 -29.44 -57.42 19.88
N GLU A 403 -28.41 -58.17 19.54
CA GLU A 403 -27.17 -57.62 18.97
C GLU A 403 -27.44 -56.97 17.61
N LEU A 404 -28.16 -57.65 16.72
CA LEU A 404 -28.56 -57.11 15.42
C LEU A 404 -29.36 -55.80 15.57
N LEU A 405 -30.41 -55.79 16.39
CA LEU A 405 -31.22 -54.59 16.63
C LEU A 405 -30.39 -53.41 17.18
N THR A 406 -29.41 -53.69 18.05
CA THR A 406 -28.51 -52.68 18.58
C THR A 406 -27.67 -52.05 17.47
N ILE A 407 -27.12 -52.87 16.58
CA ILE A 407 -26.31 -52.40 15.45
C ILE A 407 -27.18 -51.62 14.47
N LEU A 408 -28.32 -52.16 14.04
CA LEU A 408 -29.20 -51.49 13.07
C LEU A 408 -29.68 -50.12 13.56
N ARG A 409 -30.05 -49.99 14.85
CA ARG A 409 -30.42 -48.69 15.45
C ARG A 409 -29.24 -47.72 15.44
N ARG A 410 -28.04 -48.17 15.84
CA ARG A 410 -26.82 -47.34 15.82
C ARG A 410 -26.50 -46.83 14.42
N ARG A 411 -26.62 -47.70 13.40
CA ARG A 411 -26.42 -47.34 11.99
C ARG A 411 -27.47 -46.35 11.49
N LEU A 412 -28.75 -46.53 11.85
CA LEU A 412 -29.82 -45.60 11.47
C LEU A 412 -29.57 -44.21 12.05
N THR A 413 -29.25 -44.12 13.34
CA THR A 413 -28.91 -42.84 13.99
C THR A 413 -27.72 -42.16 13.32
N LEU A 414 -26.67 -42.93 12.98
CA LEU A 414 -25.54 -42.38 12.24
C LEU A 414 -25.98 -41.86 10.86
N ALA A 415 -26.73 -42.65 10.08
CA ALA A 415 -27.14 -42.27 8.75
C ALA A 415 -28.00 -40.99 8.72
N GLU A 416 -28.94 -40.84 9.66
CA GLU A 416 -29.77 -39.64 9.79
C GLU A 416 -28.95 -38.41 10.21
N GLU A 417 -27.99 -38.59 11.12
CA GLU A 417 -27.10 -37.51 11.57
C GLU A 417 -26.17 -37.01 10.45
N ILE A 418 -25.57 -37.93 9.69
CA ILE A 418 -24.71 -37.59 8.54
C ILE A 418 -25.54 -36.91 7.46
N LEU A 419 -26.73 -37.44 7.13
CA LEU A 419 -27.63 -36.83 6.14
C LEU A 419 -27.99 -35.40 6.53
N GLY A 420 -28.40 -35.17 7.78
CA GLY A 420 -28.74 -33.83 8.27
C GLY A 420 -27.55 -32.86 8.21
N THR A 421 -26.34 -33.32 8.51
CA THR A 421 -25.11 -32.52 8.40
C THR A 421 -24.83 -32.13 6.95
N MET A 422 -24.98 -33.08 6.01
CA MET A 422 -24.79 -32.82 4.58
C MET A 422 -25.83 -31.86 4.01
N GLU A 423 -27.10 -32.02 4.38
CA GLU A 423 -28.20 -31.16 3.93
C GLU A 423 -28.07 -29.73 4.44
N ARG A 424 -27.50 -29.53 5.65
CA ARG A 424 -27.15 -28.21 6.17
C ARG A 424 -25.85 -27.63 5.58
N ARG A 425 -25.13 -28.40 4.75
CA ARG A 425 -23.81 -28.01 4.17
C ARG A 425 -22.77 -27.68 5.24
N GLU A 426 -22.85 -28.40 6.35
CA GLU A 426 -21.90 -28.34 7.46
C GLU A 426 -20.78 -29.37 7.22
N TRP A 427 -19.55 -29.09 7.64
CA TRP A 427 -18.49 -30.10 7.62
C TRP A 427 -18.70 -31.12 8.74
N PHE A 428 -18.31 -32.38 8.50
CA PHE A 428 -18.38 -33.41 9.54
C PHE A 428 -17.42 -33.11 10.69
N SER A 429 -17.85 -33.40 11.92
CA SER A 429 -16.96 -33.41 13.08
C SER A 429 -16.04 -34.63 13.10
N ASP A 430 -14.91 -34.55 13.80
CA ASP A 430 -13.99 -35.69 13.98
C ASP A 430 -14.69 -36.95 14.53
N SER A 431 -15.69 -36.75 15.40
CA SER A 431 -16.53 -37.83 15.94
C SER A 431 -17.37 -38.50 14.86
N GLN A 432 -17.99 -37.71 13.99
CA GLN A 432 -18.77 -38.22 12.86
C GLN A 432 -17.87 -38.95 11.87
N GLU A 433 -16.71 -38.40 11.51
CA GLU A 433 -15.76 -39.07 10.62
C GLU A 433 -15.29 -40.42 11.17
N THR A 434 -15.03 -40.49 12.47
CA THR A 434 -14.64 -41.73 13.14
C THR A 434 -15.75 -42.78 13.08
N ARG A 435 -17.00 -42.37 13.32
CA ARG A 435 -18.16 -43.26 13.26
C ARG A 435 -18.49 -43.70 11.83
N ILE A 436 -18.34 -42.83 10.83
CA ILE A 436 -18.47 -43.19 9.41
C ILE A 436 -17.47 -44.29 9.04
N LYS A 437 -16.20 -44.16 9.47
CA LYS A 437 -15.17 -45.18 9.19
C LYS A 437 -15.50 -46.52 9.85
N ALA A 438 -16.11 -46.51 11.04
CA ALA A 438 -16.51 -47.71 11.76
C ALA A 438 -17.79 -48.38 11.21
N ASP A 439 -18.65 -47.67 10.46
CA ASP A 439 -19.92 -48.19 9.96
C ASP A 439 -19.77 -49.42 9.05
N ASN A 440 -18.65 -49.54 8.31
CA ASN A 440 -18.38 -50.71 7.47
C ASN A 440 -18.31 -52.01 8.29
N THR A 441 -17.76 -51.95 9.51
CA THR A 441 -17.69 -53.10 10.42
C THR A 441 -19.08 -53.44 10.93
N ASP A 442 -19.86 -52.43 11.33
CA ASP A 442 -21.24 -52.60 11.76
C ASP A 442 -22.13 -53.17 10.65
N ALA A 443 -21.96 -52.70 9.41
CA ALA A 443 -22.68 -53.20 8.25
C ALA A 443 -22.42 -54.70 8.03
N THR A 444 -21.15 -55.11 8.10
CA THR A 444 -20.74 -56.50 7.94
C THR A 444 -21.29 -57.39 9.04
N LEU A 445 -21.22 -56.94 10.29
CA LEU A 445 -21.73 -57.69 11.44
C LEU A 445 -23.25 -57.84 11.38
N ALA A 446 -23.97 -56.77 11.05
CA ALA A 446 -25.42 -56.81 10.88
C ALA A 446 -25.86 -57.76 9.75
N ASP A 447 -25.16 -57.76 8.61
CA ASP A 447 -25.46 -58.68 7.49
C ASP A 447 -25.24 -60.15 7.87
N ASN A 448 -24.15 -60.45 8.57
CA ASN A 448 -23.87 -61.80 9.06
C ASN A 448 -24.91 -62.28 10.06
N LEU A 449 -25.23 -61.45 11.08
CA LEU A 449 -26.26 -61.78 12.06
C LEU A 449 -27.63 -61.98 11.40
N ALA A 450 -28.00 -61.11 10.46
CA ALA A 450 -29.25 -61.25 9.72
C ALA A 450 -29.30 -62.54 8.90
N LYS A 451 -28.18 -62.98 8.29
CA LYS A 451 -28.11 -64.26 7.56
C LYS A 451 -28.25 -65.46 8.48
N GLU A 452 -27.59 -65.45 9.63
CA GLU A 452 -27.70 -66.53 10.62
C GLU A 452 -29.14 -66.64 11.15
N LEU A 453 -29.75 -65.52 11.53
CA LEU A 453 -31.11 -65.47 12.06
C LEU A 453 -32.19 -65.87 11.03
N ASN A 454 -31.92 -65.72 9.72
CA ASN A 454 -32.83 -66.15 8.66
C ASN A 454 -32.68 -67.64 8.27
N GLN A 455 -31.64 -68.33 8.78
CA GLN A 455 -31.43 -69.77 8.57
C GLN A 455 -32.02 -70.62 9.71
N GLU A 456 -32.34 -70.00 10.85
CA GLU A 456 -33.04 -70.56 12.01
C GLU A 456 -34.57 -70.45 11.84
#